data_AF-A0A7J3WY37-F1
#
_entry.id   AF-A0A7J3WY37-F1
#
_cell.length_a   1.000
_cell.length_b   1.000
_cell.length_c   1.000
_cell.angle_alpha   90.00
_cell.angle_beta   90.00
_cell.angle_gamma   90.00
#
_symmetry.space_group_name_H-M   'P 1'
#
loop_
_entity.id
_entity.type
_entity.pdbx_description
1 polymer ?
#
loop_
_entity_poly.entity_id
_entity_poly.type
_entity_poly.pdbx_seq_one_letter_code
_entity_poly.pdbx_strand_id
1 'polypeptide(L)'
;MSKQVHRAIVEFIDKWMYEGEDWDRVIKDVIEARRLFSSMVGVKEDEVALIPNTSTGLIAAASSMKWRRESNIVIAEHNFPANFNVFSSLLRNKMIREIKVARYIDGRIPIEQYEKLIDEHT
;
A
#
# COMPACT_ATOMS: atom_id res chain seq x y z
N MET A 1 2.47 17.30 12.30
CA MET A 1 3.59 17.46 11.34
C MET A 1 4.81 17.97 12.10
N SER A 2 6.00 17.41 11.88
CA SER A 2 7.22 17.89 12.55
C SER A 2 7.70 19.21 11.96
N LYS A 3 8.51 19.97 12.71
CA LYS A 3 9.12 21.23 12.23
C LYS A 3 10.00 21.01 10.99
N GLN A 4 10.66 19.85 10.90
CA GLN A 4 11.51 19.49 9.76
C GLN A 4 10.69 19.27 8.49
N VAL A 5 9.57 18.53 8.58
CA VAL A 5 8.68 18.28 7.43
C VAL A 5 8.02 19.58 6.96
N HIS A 6 7.54 20.42 7.88
CA HIS A 6 6.99 21.73 7.53
C HIS A 6 8.00 22.53 6.69
N ARG A 7 9.24 22.65 7.19
CA ARG A 7 10.28 23.44 6.53
C ARG A 7 10.59 22.90 5.13
N ALA A 8 10.77 21.60 4.98
CA ALA A 8 11.06 20.98 3.68
C ALA A 8 9.95 21.25 2.65
N ILE A 9 8.67 21.20 3.07
CA ILE A 9 7.54 21.51 2.20
C ILE A 9 7.56 22.99 1.78
N VAL A 10 7.76 23.91 2.72
CA VAL A 10 7.82 25.36 2.42
C VAL A 10 8.99 25.67 1.48
N GLU A 11 10.18 25.15 1.76
CA GLU A 11 11.36 25.34 0.91
C GLU A 11 11.15 24.79 -0.51
N PHE A 12 10.46 23.65 -0.64
CA PHE A 12 10.12 23.09 -1.95
C PHE A 12 9.14 23.99 -2.71
N ILE A 13 8.07 24.44 -2.06
CA ILE A 13 7.05 25.30 -2.67
C ILE A 13 7.64 26.65 -3.07
N ASP A 14 8.38 27.30 -2.17
CA ASP A 14 8.98 28.61 -2.43
C ASP A 14 9.95 28.54 -3.61
N LYS A 15 10.84 27.54 -3.63
CA LYS A 15 11.77 27.37 -4.74
C LYS A 15 11.02 27.17 -6.06
N TRP A 16 10.01 26.32 -6.07
CA TRP A 16 9.22 26.09 -7.28
C TRP A 16 8.51 27.36 -7.76
N MET A 17 7.94 28.15 -6.83
CA MET A 17 7.24 29.39 -7.14
C MET A 17 8.15 30.48 -7.72
N TYR A 18 9.38 30.63 -7.22
CA TYR A 18 10.26 31.73 -7.59
C TYR A 18 11.32 31.36 -8.64
N GLU A 19 11.74 30.11 -8.70
CA GLU A 19 12.83 29.64 -9.57
C GLU A 19 12.36 28.67 -10.66
N GLY A 20 11.12 28.15 -10.57
CA GLY A 20 10.58 27.15 -11.50
C GLY A 20 10.95 25.72 -11.12
N GLU A 21 10.71 24.77 -12.03
CA GLU A 21 10.90 23.34 -11.78
C GLU A 21 12.39 22.95 -11.78
N ASP A 22 12.88 22.47 -10.64
CA ASP A 22 14.21 21.88 -10.49
C ASP A 22 14.13 20.35 -10.49
N TRP A 23 14.02 19.77 -11.70
CA TRP A 23 13.88 18.32 -11.89
C TRP A 23 15.08 17.52 -11.35
N ASP A 24 16.29 18.06 -11.43
CA ASP A 24 17.49 17.40 -10.91
C ASP A 24 17.42 17.24 -9.39
N ARG A 25 16.96 18.28 -8.68
CA ARG A 25 16.70 18.19 -7.24
C ARG A 25 15.59 17.21 -6.93
N VAL A 26 14.45 17.28 -7.63
CA VAL A 26 13.31 16.40 -7.39
C VAL A 26 13.71 14.93 -7.52
N ILE A 27 14.47 14.57 -8.56
CA ILE A 27 14.94 13.20 -8.76
C ILE A 27 15.86 12.76 -7.61
N LYS A 28 16.78 13.62 -7.17
CA LYS A 28 17.67 13.34 -6.03
C LYS A 28 16.89 13.14 -4.74
N ASP A 29 15.92 14.01 -4.47
CA ASP A 29 15.06 13.93 -3.28
C ASP A 29 14.22 12.64 -3.28
N VAL A 30 13.74 12.20 -4.44
CA VAL A 30 13.01 10.93 -4.61
C VAL A 30 13.92 9.71 -4.36
N ILE A 31 15.14 9.70 -4.90
CA ILE A 31 16.12 8.62 -4.68
C ILE A 31 16.47 8.54 -3.19
N GLU A 32 16.73 9.68 -2.54
CA GLU A 32 17.07 9.71 -1.13
C GLU A 32 15.90 9.28 -0.24
N ALA A 33 14.67 9.72 -0.54
CA ALA A 33 13.48 9.28 0.18
C ALA A 33 13.29 7.75 0.10
N ARG A 34 13.52 7.16 -1.08
CA ARG A 34 13.49 5.71 -1.30
C ARG A 34 14.56 4.98 -0.49
N ARG A 35 15.79 5.49 -0.47
CA ARG A 35 16.90 4.94 0.33
C ARG A 35 16.61 4.99 1.83
N LEU A 36 16.14 6.12 2.33
CA LEU A 36 15.80 6.28 3.75
C LEU A 36 14.64 5.36 4.16
N PHE A 37 13.59 5.28 3.35
CA PHE A 37 12.44 4.43 3.66
C PHE A 37 12.79 2.94 3.58
N SER A 38 13.52 2.51 2.55
CA SER A 38 13.95 1.11 2.42
C SER A 38 14.83 0.67 3.59
N SER A 39 15.76 1.52 4.05
CA SER A 39 16.55 1.27 5.25
C SER A 39 15.70 1.19 6.52
N MET A 40 14.63 1.98 6.62
CA MET A 40 13.75 2.00 7.80
C MET A 40 12.92 0.71 7.91
N VAL A 41 12.51 0.11 6.79
CA VAL A 41 11.65 -1.09 6.77
C VAL A 41 12.40 -2.39 6.44
N GLY A 42 13.70 -2.31 6.13
CA GLY A 42 14.58 -3.47 5.92
C GLY A 42 14.42 -4.15 4.56
N VAL A 43 14.20 -3.39 3.48
CA VAL A 43 14.04 -3.89 2.10
C VAL A 43 15.07 -3.23 1.15
N LYS A 44 15.17 -3.72 -0.09
CA LYS A 44 16.03 -3.07 -1.10
C LYS A 44 15.36 -1.81 -1.68
N GLU A 45 16.16 -0.87 -2.17
CA GLU A 45 15.64 0.37 -2.78
C GLU A 45 14.73 0.10 -4.00
N ASP A 46 15.04 -0.93 -4.79
CA ASP A 46 14.25 -1.34 -5.95
C ASP A 46 12.90 -1.99 -5.60
N GLU A 47 12.68 -2.32 -4.33
CA GLU A 47 11.41 -2.84 -3.79
C GLU A 47 10.48 -1.73 -3.26
N VAL A 48 10.90 -0.46 -3.30
CA VAL A 48 10.12 0.70 -2.80
C VAL A 48 9.67 1.60 -3.95
N ALA A 49 8.37 1.85 -4.06
CA ALA A 49 7.80 2.81 -5.00
C ALA A 49 7.17 4.00 -4.25
N LEU A 50 7.37 5.22 -4.77
CA LEU A 50 6.69 6.42 -4.27
C LEU A 50 5.30 6.49 -4.89
N ILE A 51 4.27 6.48 -4.04
CA ILE A 51 2.86 6.49 -4.45
C ILE A 51 2.13 7.51 -3.56
N PRO A 52 1.09 8.23 -4.06
CA PRO A 52 0.47 9.32 -3.31
C PRO A 52 -0.15 8.94 -1.95
N ASN A 53 -0.60 7.69 -1.78
CA ASN A 53 -1.18 7.17 -0.54
C ASN A 53 -1.30 5.64 -0.58
N THR A 54 -1.65 5.04 0.57
CA THR A 54 -1.83 3.59 0.74
C THR A 54 -2.91 3.00 -0.16
N SER A 55 -4.03 3.70 -0.38
CA SER A 55 -5.12 3.20 -1.22
C SER A 55 -4.68 3.05 -2.67
N THR A 56 -3.98 4.05 -3.22
CA THR A 56 -3.41 3.98 -4.57
C THR A 56 -2.37 2.87 -4.68
N GLY A 57 -1.54 2.68 -3.65
CA GLY A 57 -0.55 1.59 -3.60
C GLY A 57 -1.22 0.20 -3.63
N LEU A 58 -2.28 0.02 -2.84
CA LEU A 58 -3.05 -1.22 -2.83
C LEU A 58 -3.72 -1.50 -4.18
N ILE A 59 -4.30 -0.47 -4.81
CA ILE A 59 -4.91 -0.61 -6.15
C ILE A 59 -3.85 -1.00 -7.18
N ALA A 60 -2.67 -0.37 -7.16
CA ALA A 60 -1.57 -0.68 -8.07
C ALA A 60 -1.10 -2.13 -7.89
N ALA A 61 -0.94 -2.59 -6.65
CA ALA A 61 -0.60 -3.98 -6.34
C ALA A 61 -1.69 -4.94 -6.84
N ALA A 62 -2.95 -4.71 -6.49
CA ALA A 62 -4.05 -5.58 -6.91
C ALA A 62 -4.25 -5.61 -8.44
N SER A 63 -4.03 -4.50 -9.13
CA SER A 63 -4.22 -4.42 -10.59
C SER A 63 -3.07 -5.04 -11.38
N SER A 64 -1.88 -5.17 -10.79
CA SER A 64 -0.72 -5.82 -11.42
C SER A 64 -0.69 -7.34 -11.22
N MET A 65 -1.52 -7.86 -10.33
CA MET A 65 -1.64 -9.30 -10.08
C MET A 65 -2.55 -10.00 -11.09
N LYS A 66 -2.19 -11.23 -11.46
CA LYS A 66 -3.04 -12.11 -12.27
C LYS A 66 -3.98 -12.92 -11.38
N TRP A 67 -5.23 -12.50 -11.32
CA TRP A 67 -6.28 -13.20 -10.58
C TRP A 67 -6.80 -14.44 -11.33
N ARG A 68 -7.23 -15.45 -10.57
CA ARG A 68 -7.90 -16.65 -11.10
C ARG A 68 -9.34 -16.62 -10.63
N ARG A 69 -10.31 -16.90 -11.51
CA ARG A 69 -11.74 -16.84 -11.14
C ARG A 69 -12.10 -17.72 -9.95
N GLU A 70 -11.41 -18.84 -9.79
CA GLU A 70 -11.61 -19.78 -8.68
C GLU A 70 -10.87 -19.39 -7.39
N SER A 71 -10.03 -18.34 -7.41
CA SER A 71 -9.26 -17.95 -6.23
C SER A 71 -10.12 -17.26 -5.19
N ASN A 72 -9.68 -17.30 -3.95
CA ASN A 72 -10.27 -16.55 -2.84
C ASN A 72 -9.26 -15.56 -2.27
N ILE A 73 -9.74 -14.57 -1.50
CA ILE A 73 -8.89 -13.64 -0.76
C ILE A 73 -9.27 -13.70 0.72
N VAL A 74 -8.28 -13.79 1.60
CA VAL A 74 -8.48 -13.71 3.05
C VAL A 74 -8.16 -12.29 3.54
N ILE A 75 -9.09 -11.66 4.25
CA ILE A 75 -8.91 -10.34 4.88
C ILE A 75 -9.15 -10.41 6.39
N ALA A 76 -8.61 -9.45 7.14
CA ALA A 76 -8.92 -9.26 8.56
C ALA A 76 -10.25 -8.53 8.75
N GLU A 77 -11.03 -8.89 9.77
CA GLU A 77 -12.31 -8.24 10.12
C GLU A 77 -12.19 -6.72 10.31
N HIS A 78 -11.04 -6.24 10.79
CA HIS A 78 -10.77 -4.82 11.02
C HIS A 78 -9.76 -4.22 10.04
N ASN A 79 -9.57 -4.82 8.86
CA ASN A 79 -8.78 -4.18 7.82
C ASN A 79 -9.35 -2.79 7.49
N PHE A 80 -8.45 -1.83 7.23
CA PHE A 80 -8.86 -0.49 6.79
C PHE A 80 -9.77 -0.56 5.54
N PRO A 81 -10.82 0.27 5.41
CA PRO A 81 -11.84 0.15 4.36
C PRO A 81 -11.32 0.09 2.91
N ALA A 82 -10.15 0.67 2.63
CA ALA A 82 -9.52 0.56 1.31
C ALA A 82 -9.34 -0.90 0.87
N ASN A 83 -8.96 -1.80 1.78
CA ASN A 83 -8.82 -3.24 1.50
C ASN A 83 -10.15 -3.83 1.05
N PHE A 84 -11.20 -3.59 1.82
CA PHE A 84 -12.52 -4.11 1.52
C PHE A 84 -13.03 -3.61 0.17
N ASN A 85 -12.89 -2.32 -0.12
CA ASN A 85 -13.34 -1.73 -1.37
C ASN A 85 -12.61 -2.28 -2.59
N VAL A 86 -11.29 -2.42 -2.52
CA VAL A 86 -10.47 -2.95 -3.62
C VAL A 86 -10.83 -4.42 -3.89
N PHE A 87 -10.80 -5.28 -2.87
CA PHE A 87 -11.07 -6.70 -3.07
C PHE A 87 -12.53 -6.98 -3.42
N SER A 88 -13.49 -6.24 -2.85
CA SER A 88 -14.89 -6.33 -3.25
C SER A 88 -15.11 -5.96 -4.70
N SER A 89 -14.30 -5.05 -5.26
CA SER A 89 -14.34 -4.74 -6.69
C SER A 89 -13.92 -5.94 -7.53
N LEU A 90 -12.88 -6.69 -7.12
CA LEU A 90 -12.45 -7.91 -7.81
C LEU A 90 -13.56 -8.97 -7.80
N LEU A 91 -14.23 -9.14 -6.66
CA LEU A 91 -15.35 -10.06 -6.52
C LEU A 91 -16.53 -9.66 -7.43
N ARG A 92 -16.95 -8.39 -7.40
CA ARG A 92 -18.04 -7.89 -8.25
C ARG A 92 -17.74 -8.02 -9.75
N ASN A 93 -16.48 -7.87 -10.14
CA ASN A 93 -16.02 -8.05 -11.52
C ASN A 93 -15.74 -9.51 -11.89
N LYS A 94 -16.08 -10.48 -11.03
CA LYS A 94 -15.89 -11.93 -11.25
C LYS A 94 -14.43 -12.28 -11.56
N MET A 95 -13.48 -11.58 -10.93
CA MET A 95 -12.05 -11.85 -11.03
C MET A 95 -11.59 -12.90 -10.01
N ILE A 96 -12.32 -13.02 -8.89
CA ILE A 96 -12.14 -13.99 -7.81
C ILE A 96 -13.50 -14.60 -7.43
N ARG A 97 -13.50 -15.72 -6.73
CA ARG A 97 -14.70 -16.47 -6.31
C ARG A 97 -15.36 -15.88 -5.08
N GLU A 98 -14.56 -15.54 -4.07
CA GLU A 98 -15.04 -15.13 -2.76
C GLU A 98 -14.00 -14.34 -1.96
N ILE A 99 -14.48 -13.66 -0.91
CA ILE A 99 -13.65 -13.03 0.11
C ILE A 99 -13.98 -13.70 1.45
N LYS A 100 -12.96 -14.23 2.12
CA LYS A 100 -13.05 -14.85 3.44
C LYS A 100 -12.52 -13.87 4.50
N VAL A 101 -13.13 -13.86 5.69
CA VAL A 101 -12.81 -12.89 6.74
C VAL A 101 -12.30 -13.58 8.00
N ALA A 102 -11.04 -13.34 8.36
CA ALA A 102 -10.45 -13.76 9.62
C ALA A 102 -10.99 -12.92 10.78
N ARG A 103 -11.60 -13.59 11.76
CA ARG A 103 -12.40 -12.94 12.82
C ARG A 103 -11.53 -12.40 13.94
N TYR A 104 -11.92 -11.26 14.49
CA TYR A 104 -11.33 -10.71 15.70
C TYR A 104 -11.89 -11.41 16.95
N ILE A 105 -10.99 -11.85 17.83
CA ILE A 105 -11.27 -12.59 19.05
C ILE A 105 -10.34 -12.08 20.15
N ASP A 106 -10.92 -11.61 21.26
CA ASP A 106 -10.20 -11.24 22.49
C ASP A 106 -8.98 -10.31 22.28
N GLY A 107 -9.15 -9.20 21.55
CA GLY A 107 -8.08 -8.19 21.42
C GLY A 107 -7.22 -8.32 20.17
N ARG A 108 -7.36 -9.42 19.40
CA ARG A 108 -6.51 -9.70 18.24
C ARG A 108 -7.22 -10.58 17.21
N ILE A 109 -6.57 -10.85 16.10
CA ILE A 109 -6.97 -11.93 15.18
C ILE A 109 -6.02 -13.10 15.41
N PRO A 110 -6.47 -14.20 16.01
CA PRO A 110 -5.63 -15.38 16.22
C PRO A 110 -5.13 -15.95 14.88
N ILE A 111 -3.91 -16.51 14.86
CA ILE A 111 -3.31 -17.04 13.62
C ILE A 111 -4.14 -18.19 13.04
N GLU A 112 -4.79 -18.95 13.91
CA GLU A 112 -5.67 -20.07 13.59
C GLU A 112 -6.90 -19.64 12.76
N GLN A 113 -7.27 -18.35 12.82
CA GLN A 113 -8.30 -17.81 11.92
C GLN A 113 -7.81 -17.76 10.47
N TYR A 114 -6.54 -17.43 10.24
CA TYR A 114 -5.96 -17.44 8.90
C TYR A 114 -5.72 -18.86 8.41
N GLU A 115 -5.17 -19.74 9.26
CA GLU A 115 -4.89 -21.14 8.90
C GLU A 115 -6.14 -21.90 8.41
N LYS A 116 -7.31 -21.60 8.99
CA LYS A 116 -8.59 -22.20 8.57
C LYS A 116 -9.13 -21.67 7.25
N LEU A 117 -8.70 -20.49 6.82
CA LEU A 117 -9.26 -19.79 5.67
C LEU A 117 -8.36 -19.86 4.43
N ILE A 118 -7.04 -19.96 4.63
CA ILE A 118 -6.04 -20.09 3.56
C ILE A 118 -6.05 -21.53 3.04
N ASP A 119 -6.19 -21.68 1.72
CA ASP A 119 -6.21 -22.97 1.02
C ASP A 119 -5.41 -22.90 -0.29
N GLU A 120 -5.45 -23.96 -1.11
CA GLU A 120 -4.78 -24.04 -2.41
C GLU A 120 -5.27 -23.04 -3.46
N HIS A 121 -6.38 -22.36 -3.18
CA HIS A 121 -7.00 -21.35 -4.02
C HIS A 121 -6.78 -19.92 -3.48
N THR A 122 -6.09 -19.74 -2.35
CA THR A 122 -5.73 -18.42 -1.81
C THR A 122 -4.49 -17.84 -2.51
#